data_AF-A0A4V1SEN2-F1
#
_entry.id   AF-A0A4V1SEN2-F1
#
_cell.length_a   1.000
_cell.length_b   1.000
_cell.length_c   1.000
_cell.angle_alpha   90.00
_cell.angle_beta   90.00
_cell.angle_gamma   90.00
#
_symmetry.space_group_name_H-M   'P 1'
#
loop_
_entity.id
_entity.type
_entity.pdbx_description
1 polymer ?
#
loop_
_entity_poly.entity_id
_entity_poly.type
_entity_poly.pdbx_seq_one_letter_code
_entity_poly.pdbx_strand_id
1 'polypeptide(L)'
;MRFAMMFAALACAVLPASAQQDYSAANADRQAMLDRLGIASTRPGADGLNPQAPNAANYDEAKAGEPALPALLRFADGRTVKSARDWVKRRGEIVEAFDREIYGRVPAGAPKIAWRVTRQESGVEAGIPVVK
;
A
#
# COMPACT_ATOMS: atom_id res chain seq x y z
N MET A 1 33.87 61.09 24.07
CA MET A 1 32.76 60.13 24.32
C MET A 1 31.64 60.40 23.32
N ARG A 2 31.51 59.57 22.29
CA ARG A 2 30.32 59.47 21.42
C ARG A 2 30.17 57.99 21.06
N PHE A 3 29.17 57.35 21.65
CA PHE A 3 28.85 55.92 21.49
C PHE A 3 28.36 55.67 20.06
N ALA A 4 29.04 54.79 19.32
CA ALA A 4 28.54 54.26 18.06
C ALA A 4 27.57 53.11 18.36
N MET A 5 26.29 53.32 18.09
CA MET A 5 25.24 52.32 18.24
C MET A 5 25.19 51.50 16.95
N MET A 6 25.79 50.31 16.99
CA MET A 6 25.78 49.37 15.88
C MET A 6 24.46 48.58 15.92
N PHE A 7 23.54 48.89 15.01
CA PHE A 7 22.33 48.12 14.78
C PHE A 7 22.71 46.77 14.15
N ALA A 8 22.50 45.67 14.89
CA ALA A 8 22.61 44.34 14.36
C ALA A 8 21.39 44.04 13.46
N ALA A 9 21.63 43.84 12.16
CA ALA A 9 20.63 43.35 11.23
C ALA A 9 20.32 41.88 11.57
N LEU A 10 19.13 41.64 12.10
CA LEU A 10 18.60 40.29 12.31
C LEU A 10 18.21 39.71 10.94
N ALA A 11 19.10 38.90 10.35
CA ALA A 11 18.77 38.11 9.17
C ALA A 11 17.75 37.03 9.57
N CYS A 12 16.48 37.26 9.22
CA CYS A 12 15.43 36.26 9.34
C CYS A 12 15.68 35.18 8.28
N ALA A 13 16.25 34.05 8.67
CA ALA A 13 16.34 32.88 7.80
C ALA A 13 14.92 32.35 7.56
N VAL A 14 14.35 32.66 6.39
CA VAL A 14 13.11 32.02 5.94
C VAL A 14 13.43 30.55 5.72
N LEU A 15 12.97 29.70 6.64
CA LEU A 15 12.99 28.25 6.47
C LEU A 15 12.23 27.93 5.16
N PRO A 16 12.76 27.05 4.29
CA PRO A 16 12.03 26.64 3.10
C PRO A 16 10.70 26.03 3.55
N ALA A 17 9.60 26.62 3.07
CA ALA A 17 8.28 26.01 3.18
C ALA A 17 8.40 24.56 2.69
N SER A 18 7.97 23.61 3.51
CA SER A 18 7.92 22.19 3.14
C SER A 18 7.32 22.06 1.74
N ALA A 19 8.02 21.38 0.83
CA ALA A 19 7.52 21.15 -0.52
C ALA A 19 6.14 20.48 -0.43
N GLN A 20 5.10 21.25 -0.76
CA GLN A 20 3.73 20.75 -0.79
C GLN A 20 3.67 19.64 -1.84
N GLN A 21 3.26 18.44 -1.43
CA GLN A 21 3.23 17.28 -2.34
C GLN A 21 2.26 17.55 -3.49
N ASP A 22 2.76 17.48 -4.74
CA ASP A 22 1.94 17.59 -5.95
C ASP A 22 1.31 16.23 -6.29
N TYR A 23 -0.02 16.18 -6.24
CA TYR A 23 -0.83 14.99 -6.52
C TYR A 23 -1.54 15.05 -7.89
N SER A 24 -1.24 16.04 -8.73
CA SER A 24 -1.93 16.27 -10.01
C SER A 24 -1.90 15.06 -10.94
N ALA A 25 -0.72 14.46 -11.15
CA ALA A 25 -0.55 13.29 -12.01
C ALA A 25 -1.31 12.06 -11.49
N ALA A 26 -1.24 11.81 -10.17
CA ALA A 26 -1.96 10.69 -9.55
C ALA A 26 -3.48 10.86 -9.65
N ASN A 27 -3.98 12.09 -9.48
CA ASN A 27 -5.40 12.40 -9.63
C ASN A 27 -5.89 12.25 -11.08
N ALA A 28 -5.06 12.66 -12.05
CA ALA A 28 -5.36 12.51 -13.47
C ALA A 28 -5.42 11.04 -13.90
N ASP A 29 -4.45 10.22 -13.48
CA ASP A 29 -4.43 8.78 -13.75
C ASP A 29 -5.65 8.08 -13.13
N ARG A 30 -5.96 8.38 -11.86
CA ARG A 30 -7.16 7.86 -11.19
C ARG A 30 -8.43 8.22 -11.95
N GLN A 31 -8.57 9.45 -12.43
CA GLN A 31 -9.75 9.87 -13.20
C GLN A 31 -9.86 9.09 -14.51
N ALA A 32 -8.76 8.96 -15.26
CA ALA A 32 -8.74 8.18 -16.49
C ALA A 32 -9.10 6.70 -16.26
N MET A 33 -8.67 6.12 -15.14
CA MET A 33 -9.06 4.78 -14.73
C MET A 33 -10.57 4.67 -14.49
N LEU A 34 -11.15 5.59 -13.71
CA LEU A 34 -12.58 5.61 -13.43
C LEU A 34 -13.42 5.76 -14.70
N ASP A 35 -13.00 6.64 -15.62
CA ASP A 35 -13.68 6.87 -16.90
C ASP A 35 -13.69 5.59 -17.76
N ARG A 36 -12.55 4.88 -17.83
CA ARG A 36 -12.44 3.60 -18.56
C ARG A 36 -13.31 2.50 -17.97
N LEU A 37 -13.50 2.50 -16.64
CA LEU A 37 -14.35 1.55 -15.94
C LEU A 37 -15.83 1.96 -15.92
N GLY A 38 -16.16 3.16 -16.41
CA GLY A 38 -17.51 3.72 -16.36
C GLY A 38 -17.99 4.03 -14.94
N ILE A 39 -17.07 4.35 -14.01
CA ILE A 39 -17.39 4.65 -12.61
C ILE A 39 -17.47 6.16 -12.42
N ALA A 40 -18.68 6.68 -12.18
CA ALA A 40 -18.89 8.12 -12.00
C ALA A 40 -18.30 8.68 -10.69
N SER A 41 -18.42 7.92 -9.59
CA SER A 41 -17.88 8.30 -8.29
C SER A 41 -17.68 7.08 -7.39
N THR A 42 -16.82 7.23 -6.39
CA THR A 42 -16.56 6.21 -5.36
C THR A 42 -17.04 6.71 -4.01
N ARG A 43 -17.51 5.80 -3.14
CA ARG A 43 -17.78 6.14 -1.74
C ARG A 43 -16.49 6.66 -1.07
N PRO A 44 -16.54 7.76 -0.30
CA PRO A 44 -15.38 8.21 0.46
C PRO A 44 -14.83 7.11 1.38
N GLY A 45 -13.51 7.09 1.55
CA GLY A 45 -12.87 6.25 2.56
C GLY A 45 -13.26 6.68 3.98
N ALA A 46 -13.02 5.83 4.96
CA ALA A 46 -13.24 6.20 6.36
C ALA A 46 -12.19 7.22 6.83
N ASP A 47 -12.59 8.16 7.69
CA ASP A 47 -11.68 9.05 8.39
C ASP A 47 -11.20 8.35 9.68
N GLY A 48 -9.91 8.02 9.73
CA GLY A 48 -9.29 7.40 10.89
C GLY A 48 -8.74 8.39 11.92
N LEU A 49 -8.71 9.69 11.60
CA LEU A 49 -8.12 10.74 12.45
C LEU A 49 -9.17 11.51 13.22
N ASN A 50 -10.38 11.66 12.66
CA ASN A 50 -11.48 12.38 13.30
C ASN A 50 -12.64 11.43 13.69
N PRO A 51 -12.76 11.06 14.98
CA PRO A 51 -13.85 10.21 15.46
C PRO A 51 -15.26 10.83 15.33
N GLN A 52 -15.35 12.15 15.14
CA GLN A 52 -16.61 12.87 14.99
C GLN A 52 -16.97 13.13 13.51
N ALA A 53 -16.12 12.67 12.57
CA ALA A 53 -16.44 12.78 11.15
C ALA A 53 -17.66 11.91 10.79
N PRO A 54 -18.48 12.32 9.82
CA PRO A 54 -19.64 11.54 9.38
C PRO A 54 -19.26 10.15 8.82
N ASN A 55 -18.00 9.97 8.40
CA ASN A 55 -17.40 8.75 7.90
C ASN A 55 -16.27 8.24 8.82
N ALA A 56 -16.32 8.52 10.12
CA ALA A 56 -15.34 8.02 11.08
C ALA A 56 -15.22 6.49 11.02
N ALA A 57 -13.99 5.97 11.17
CA ALA A 57 -13.77 4.53 11.25
C ALA A 57 -14.52 3.90 12.44
N ASN A 58 -15.12 2.73 12.23
CA ASN A 58 -15.81 2.02 13.29
C ASN A 58 -14.81 1.29 14.21
N TYR A 59 -14.90 1.55 15.51
CA TYR A 59 -14.15 0.86 16.57
C TYR A 59 -15.05 0.10 17.55
N ASP A 60 -16.36 0.09 17.30
CA ASP A 60 -17.36 -0.59 18.11
C ASP A 60 -17.74 -1.93 17.44
N GLU A 61 -17.36 -3.04 18.07
CA GLU A 61 -17.60 -4.39 17.54
C GLU A 61 -19.08 -4.66 17.30
N ALA A 62 -19.97 -4.09 18.12
CA ALA A 62 -21.42 -4.27 17.95
C ALA A 62 -21.94 -3.66 16.64
N LYS A 63 -21.15 -2.81 15.97
CA LYS A 63 -21.47 -2.18 14.68
C LYS A 63 -20.73 -2.80 13.49
N ALA A 64 -19.86 -3.79 13.69
CA ALA A 64 -19.03 -4.36 12.62
C ALA A 64 -19.86 -5.08 11.53
N GLY A 65 -21.05 -5.59 11.89
CA GLY A 65 -21.91 -6.36 10.98
C GLY A 65 -21.28 -7.68 10.53
N GLU A 66 -22.02 -8.49 9.78
CA GLU A 66 -21.54 -9.76 9.25
C GLU A 66 -21.38 -9.68 7.72
N PRO A 67 -20.15 -9.61 7.18
CA PRO A 67 -19.94 -9.59 5.74
C PRO A 67 -20.21 -10.97 5.12
N ALA A 68 -20.79 -10.97 3.92
CA ALA A 68 -20.95 -12.20 3.15
C ALA A 68 -19.59 -12.72 2.67
N LEU A 69 -19.13 -13.85 3.21
CA LEU A 69 -17.86 -14.46 2.85
C LEU A 69 -18.03 -15.50 1.71
N PRO A 70 -17.18 -15.47 0.67
CA PRO A 70 -17.20 -16.51 -0.35
C PRO A 70 -16.86 -17.89 0.20
N ALA A 71 -17.49 -18.93 -0.33
CA ALA A 71 -17.21 -20.31 0.07
C ALA A 71 -15.79 -20.73 -0.36
N LEU A 72 -14.92 -20.98 0.63
CA LEU A 72 -13.53 -21.35 0.39
C LEU A 72 -13.40 -22.71 -0.31
N LEU A 73 -14.16 -23.71 0.16
CA LEU A 73 -14.14 -25.09 -0.32
C LEU A 73 -15.23 -25.38 -1.35
N ARG A 74 -15.52 -24.38 -2.20
CA ARG A 74 -16.31 -24.55 -3.42
C ARG A 74 -15.54 -24.00 -4.61
N PHE A 75 -15.52 -24.75 -5.69
CA PHE A 75 -15.06 -24.28 -7.00
C PHE A 75 -15.98 -23.16 -7.50
N ALA A 76 -15.49 -22.36 -8.45
CA ALA A 76 -16.27 -21.30 -9.08
C ALA A 76 -17.57 -21.81 -9.76
N ASP A 77 -17.58 -23.07 -10.20
CA ASP A 77 -18.76 -23.75 -10.76
C ASP A 77 -19.72 -24.33 -9.70
N GLY A 78 -19.45 -24.11 -8.42
CA GLY A 78 -20.30 -24.52 -7.30
C GLY A 78 -20.02 -25.91 -6.73
N ARG A 79 -19.19 -26.74 -7.38
CA ARG A 79 -18.81 -28.08 -6.87
C ARG A 79 -17.96 -27.97 -5.59
N THR A 80 -18.07 -28.95 -4.71
CA THR A 80 -17.31 -28.98 -3.44
C THR A 80 -15.86 -29.42 -3.65
N VAL A 81 -14.94 -28.72 -2.98
CA VAL A 81 -13.52 -29.12 -2.85
C VAL A 81 -13.42 -30.09 -1.67
N LYS A 82 -13.06 -31.35 -1.93
CA LYS A 82 -13.08 -32.42 -0.90
C LYS A 82 -11.71 -32.98 -0.56
N SER A 83 -10.67 -32.63 -1.31
CA SER A 83 -9.34 -33.21 -1.18
C SER A 83 -8.23 -32.18 -1.38
N ALA A 84 -7.02 -32.52 -0.95
CA ALA A 84 -5.83 -31.71 -1.21
C ALA A 84 -5.56 -31.53 -2.71
N ARG A 85 -5.87 -32.54 -3.53
CA ARG A 85 -5.74 -32.44 -5.00
C ARG A 85 -6.73 -31.43 -5.58
N ASP A 86 -7.97 -31.41 -5.07
CA ASP A 86 -8.97 -30.43 -5.47
C ASP A 86 -8.56 -29.03 -5.04
N TRP A 87 -7.95 -28.89 -3.86
CA TRP A 87 -7.43 -27.63 -3.35
C TRP A 87 -6.39 -26.99 -4.28
N VAL A 88 -5.49 -27.79 -4.87
CA VAL A 88 -4.51 -27.25 -5.84
C VAL A 88 -5.22 -26.54 -7.00
N LYS A 89 -6.32 -27.12 -7.50
CA LYS A 89 -7.12 -26.50 -8.56
C LYS A 89 -7.86 -25.27 -8.05
N ARG A 90 -8.51 -25.36 -6.89
CA ARG A 90 -9.25 -24.23 -6.29
C ARG A 90 -8.34 -23.05 -5.99
N ARG A 91 -7.12 -23.31 -5.51
CA ARG A 91 -6.11 -22.28 -5.27
C ARG A 91 -5.77 -21.54 -6.55
N GLY A 92 -5.69 -22.24 -7.69
CA GLY A 92 -5.51 -21.61 -9.00
C GLY A 92 -6.62 -20.61 -9.31
N GLU A 93 -7.89 -20.99 -9.13
CA GLU A 93 -9.03 -20.08 -9.33
C GLU A 93 -8.98 -18.84 -8.42
N ILE A 94 -8.57 -19.03 -7.15
CA ILE A 94 -8.46 -17.94 -6.19
C ILE A 94 -7.36 -16.97 -6.63
N VAL A 95 -6.17 -17.47 -6.98
CA VAL A 95 -5.07 -16.62 -7.48
C VAL A 95 -5.51 -15.82 -8.70
N GLU A 96 -6.14 -16.46 -9.68
CA GLU A 96 -6.64 -15.76 -10.88
C GLU A 96 -7.70 -14.69 -10.57
N ALA A 97 -8.53 -14.89 -9.52
CA ALA A 97 -9.48 -13.87 -9.09
C ALA A 97 -8.76 -12.67 -8.44
N PHE A 98 -7.76 -12.91 -7.58
CA PHE A 98 -6.97 -11.84 -6.97
C PHE A 98 -6.14 -11.06 -8.01
N ASP A 99 -5.52 -11.77 -8.94
CA ASP A 99 -4.72 -11.15 -10.00
C ASP A 99 -5.59 -10.33 -10.97
N ARG A 100 -6.84 -10.74 -11.19
CA ARG A 100 -7.75 -10.02 -12.09
C ARG A 100 -8.42 -8.82 -11.42
N GLU A 101 -8.87 -8.97 -10.18
CA GLU A 101 -9.80 -8.01 -9.54
C GLU A 101 -9.16 -7.17 -8.42
N ILE A 102 -8.04 -7.60 -7.84
CA ILE A 102 -7.47 -6.97 -6.62
C ILE A 102 -6.08 -6.38 -6.87
N TYR A 103 -5.13 -7.21 -7.29
CA TYR A 103 -3.71 -6.81 -7.33
C TYR A 103 -3.19 -6.51 -8.73
N GLY A 104 -3.78 -7.11 -9.77
CA GLY A 104 -3.24 -7.05 -11.12
C GLY A 104 -2.30 -8.22 -11.44
N ARG A 105 -2.13 -8.50 -12.73
CA ARG A 105 -1.25 -9.57 -13.22
C ARG A 105 0.18 -9.08 -13.38
N VAL A 106 1.13 -9.95 -13.04
CA VAL A 106 2.52 -9.75 -13.46
C VAL A 106 2.59 -9.92 -14.99
N PRO A 107 3.05 -8.90 -15.75
CA PRO A 107 3.15 -9.02 -17.19
C PRO A 107 4.13 -10.12 -17.59
N ALA A 108 3.84 -10.84 -18.69
CA ALA A 108 4.71 -11.91 -19.19
C ALA A 108 6.14 -11.42 -19.56
N GLY A 109 6.28 -10.13 -19.87
CA GLY A 109 7.57 -9.48 -20.17
C GLY A 109 8.29 -8.90 -18.95
N ALA A 110 7.83 -9.16 -17.72
CA ALA A 110 8.50 -8.67 -16.52
C ALA A 110 9.98 -9.14 -16.50
N PRO A 111 10.95 -8.23 -16.32
CA PRO A 111 12.35 -8.57 -16.46
C PRO A 111 12.83 -9.47 -15.32
N LYS A 112 13.71 -10.42 -15.64
CA LYS A 112 14.42 -11.20 -14.61
C LYS A 112 15.44 -10.31 -13.93
N ILE A 113 15.33 -10.16 -12.61
CA ILE A 113 16.30 -9.42 -11.81
C ILE A 113 17.51 -10.33 -11.53
N ALA A 114 18.70 -9.90 -11.93
CA ALA A 114 19.95 -10.60 -11.68
C ALA A 114 20.72 -9.89 -10.56
N TRP A 115 20.82 -10.54 -9.40
CA TRP A 115 21.60 -10.03 -8.27
C TRP A 115 23.01 -10.61 -8.29
N ARG A 116 23.99 -9.79 -7.88
CA ARG A 116 25.37 -10.22 -7.64
C ARG A 116 25.79 -9.76 -6.26
N VAL A 117 26.33 -10.68 -5.48
CA VAL A 117 27.00 -10.33 -4.22
C VAL A 117 28.23 -9.48 -4.56
N THR A 118 28.21 -8.22 -4.16
CA THR A 118 29.31 -7.28 -4.43
C THR A 118 30.40 -7.34 -3.36
N ARG A 119 30.03 -7.76 -2.15
CA ARG A 119 30.91 -7.90 -1.00
C ARG A 119 30.34 -8.94 -0.05
N GLN A 120 31.22 -9.74 0.53
CA GLN A 120 30.90 -10.68 1.58
C GLN A 120 32.06 -10.68 2.57
N GLU A 121 31.77 -10.56 3.85
CA GLU A 121 32.75 -10.61 4.93
C GLU A 121 32.45 -11.76 5.88
N SER A 122 33.48 -12.32 6.49
CA SER A 122 33.32 -13.31 7.56
C SER A 122 33.92 -12.77 8.85
N GLY A 123 33.26 -13.01 9.98
CA GLY A 123 33.71 -12.59 11.29
C GLY A 123 33.22 -13.53 12.40
N VAL A 124 33.60 -13.23 13.65
CA VAL A 124 33.09 -13.91 14.83
C VAL A 124 32.50 -12.87 15.76
N GLU A 125 31.21 -13.03 16.11
CA GLU A 125 30.50 -12.17 17.07
C GLU A 125 30.01 -13.01 18.23
N ALA A 126 30.32 -12.60 19.47
CA ALA A 126 30.00 -13.35 20.68
C ALA A 126 30.40 -14.85 20.64
N GLY A 127 31.48 -15.19 19.92
CA GLY A 127 31.97 -16.56 19.75
C GLY A 127 31.30 -17.36 18.63
N ILE A 128 30.39 -16.75 17.85
CA ILE A 128 29.66 -17.40 16.75
C ILE A 128 30.20 -16.89 15.40
N PRO A 129 30.64 -17.77 14.48
CA PRO A 129 30.99 -17.37 13.12
C PRO A 129 29.79 -16.78 12.37
N VAL A 130 29.95 -15.60 11.77
CA VAL A 130 28.93 -14.92 10.98
C VAL A 130 29.47 -14.53 9.61
N VAL A 131 28.57 -14.51 8.61
CA VAL A 131 28.81 -13.98 7.27
C VAL A 131 27.99 -12.71 7.12
N LYS A 132 28.61 -11.64 6.64
CA LYS A 132 28.04 -10.30 6.44
C LYS A 132 28.07 -9.91 4.97
#